data_AF-A0A1M7Q6N0-F1
#
_entry.id   AF-A0A1M7Q6N0-F1
#
_cell.length_a   1.000
_cell.length_b   1.000
_cell.length_c   1.000
_cell.angle_alpha   90.00
_cell.angle_beta   90.00
_cell.angle_gamma   90.00
#
_symmetry.space_group_name_H-M   'P 1'
#
loop_
_entity.id
_entity.type
_entity.pdbx_description
1 polymer ?
#
loop_
_entity_poly.entity_id
_entity_poly.type
_entity_poly.pdbx_seq_one_letter_code
_entity_poly.pdbx_strand_id
1 'polypeptide(L)'
;MEAESISIPNRLKLHRKLSGLTQIQAARLLGFQTVTQLSQWESGADMPSGTNLIKLGIIYNTYPNELYFEYYQSLKKALKAKEDLSGEIL
;
A
#
# COMPACT_ATOMS: atom_id res chain seq x y z
N MET A 1 -11.28 -11.34 -24.10
CA MET A 1 -11.66 -11.07 -22.70
C MET A 1 -10.39 -10.63 -22.01
N GLU A 2 -10.23 -9.32 -21.77
CA GLU A 2 -9.13 -8.83 -20.94
C GLU A 2 -9.38 -9.29 -19.52
N ALA A 3 -8.42 -10.00 -18.93
CA ALA A 3 -8.48 -10.33 -17.51
C ALA A 3 -8.45 -9.01 -16.73
N GLU A 4 -9.51 -8.70 -15.99
CA GLU A 4 -9.48 -7.59 -15.03
C GLU A 4 -8.28 -7.82 -14.11
N SER A 5 -7.23 -7.01 -14.27
CA SER A 5 -6.05 -7.11 -13.43
C SER A 5 -6.47 -6.75 -12.01
N ILE A 6 -6.39 -7.72 -11.10
CA ILE A 6 -6.66 -7.48 -9.68
C ILE A 6 -5.59 -6.52 -9.16
N SER A 7 -5.94 -5.24 -9.07
CA SER A 7 -5.08 -4.19 -8.51
C SER A 7 -5.25 -4.15 -7.00
N ILE A 8 -4.14 -4.07 -6.27
CA ILE A 8 -4.12 -3.89 -4.81
C ILE A 8 -4.53 -2.43 -4.50
N PRO A 9 -5.70 -2.21 -3.87
CA PRO A 9 -6.18 -0.87 -3.56
C PRO A 9 -5.20 -0.13 -2.65
N ASN A 10 -4.80 1.07 -3.04
CA ASN A 10 -3.83 1.87 -2.29
C ASN A 10 -3.99 3.36 -2.54
N ARG A 11 -3.33 4.16 -1.70
CA ARG A 11 -3.33 5.62 -1.73
C ARG A 11 -1.93 6.21 -1.88
N LEU A 12 -0.95 5.42 -2.33
CA LEU A 12 0.45 5.86 -2.43
C LEU A 12 0.62 7.12 -3.27
N LYS A 13 -0.01 7.15 -4.46
CA LYS A 13 0.04 8.30 -5.37
C LYS A 13 -0.59 9.56 -4.76
N LEU A 14 -1.66 9.39 -3.97
CA LEU A 14 -2.31 10.48 -3.25
C LEU A 14 -1.35 11.06 -2.20
N HIS A 15 -0.83 10.22 -1.32
CA HIS A 15 0.08 10.65 -0.25
C HIS A 15 1.37 11.26 -0.80
N ARG A 16 1.95 10.67 -1.86
CA ARG A 16 3.12 11.26 -2.54
C ARG A 16 2.86 12.68 -3.02
N LYS A 17 1.70 12.92 -3.65
CA LYS A 17 1.31 14.25 -4.14
C LYS A 17 1.07 15.22 -3.00
N LEU A 18 0.42 14.78 -1.91
CA LEU A 18 0.21 15.59 -0.71
C LEU A 18 1.53 16.00 -0.04
N SER A 19 2.55 15.14 -0.11
CA SER A 19 3.92 15.45 0.32
C SER A 19 4.70 16.33 -0.66
N GLY A 20 4.09 16.79 -1.76
CA GLY A 20 4.75 17.66 -2.75
C GLY A 20 5.80 16.96 -3.61
N LEU A 21 5.82 15.62 -3.64
CA LEU A 21 6.87 14.85 -4.32
C LEU A 21 6.45 14.40 -5.72
N THR A 22 7.37 14.54 -6.68
CA THR A 22 7.31 13.81 -7.95
C THR A 22 7.62 12.31 -7.73
N GLN A 23 7.22 11.47 -8.67
CA GLN A 23 7.52 10.04 -8.61
C GLN A 23 9.03 9.77 -8.61
N ILE A 24 9.81 10.56 -9.36
CA ILE A 24 11.28 10.46 -9.40
C ILE A 24 11.89 10.82 -8.03
N GLN A 25 11.43 11.90 -7.39
CA GLN A 25 11.94 12.29 -6.08
C GLN A 25 11.66 11.23 -5.01
N ALA A 26 10.43 10.70 -4.97
CA ALA A 26 10.07 9.65 -4.03
C ALA A 26 10.88 8.35 -4.27
N ALA A 27 11.07 7.94 -5.53
CA ALA A 27 11.90 6.79 -5.88
C ALA A 27 13.36 6.98 -5.42
N ARG A 28 13.93 8.17 -5.60
CA ARG A 28 15.29 8.49 -5.12
C ARG A 28 15.40 8.42 -3.60
N LEU A 29 14.41 8.94 -2.86
CA LEU A 29 14.37 8.85 -1.39
C LEU A 29 14.29 7.39 -0.90
N LEU A 30 13.68 6.49 -1.68
CA LEU A 30 13.64 5.06 -1.39
C LEU A 30 14.97 4.35 -1.70
N GLY A 31 15.88 5.00 -2.44
CA GLY A 31 17.15 4.44 -2.90
C GLY A 31 17.07 3.79 -4.28
N PHE A 32 16.05 4.09 -5.08
CA PHE A 32 15.86 3.53 -6.42
C PHE A 32 16.39 4.47 -7.51
N GLN A 33 16.96 3.88 -8.55
CA GLN A 33 17.47 4.61 -9.71
C GLN A 33 16.40 4.90 -10.75
N THR A 34 15.29 4.17 -10.73
CA THR A 34 14.17 4.33 -11.64
C THR A 34 12.85 4.40 -10.88
N VAL A 35 11.81 4.91 -11.55
CA VAL A 35 10.46 5.02 -10.98
C VAL A 35 9.64 3.74 -11.13
N THR A 36 10.13 2.73 -11.85
CA THR A 36 9.37 1.54 -12.23
C THR A 36 8.73 0.85 -11.04
N GLN A 37 9.51 0.62 -9.98
CA GLN A 37 9.03 -0.08 -8.80
C GLN A 37 7.97 0.73 -8.04
N LEU A 38 8.19 2.03 -7.86
CA LEU A 38 7.20 2.91 -7.25
C LEU A 38 5.92 3.02 -8.11
N SER A 39 6.06 3.03 -9.44
CA SER A 39 4.93 3.07 -10.37
C SER A 39 4.04 1.83 -10.25
N GLN A 40 4.65 0.64 -10.17
CA GLN A 40 3.94 -0.63 -9.97
C GLN A 40 3.18 -0.65 -8.63
N TRP A 41 3.77 -0.10 -7.57
CA TRP A 41 3.07 0.02 -6.30
C TRP A 41 1.92 1.03 -6.35
N GLU A 42 2.11 2.18 -7.00
CA GLU A 42 1.08 3.20 -7.14
C GLU A 42 -0.11 2.75 -8.00
N SER A 43 0.10 1.86 -8.97
CA SER A 43 -0.98 1.24 -9.75
C SER A 43 -1.60 0.03 -9.06
N GLY A 44 -1.03 -0.42 -7.93
CA GLY A 44 -1.46 -1.63 -7.23
C GLY A 44 -1.12 -2.92 -7.99
N ALA A 45 -0.19 -2.86 -8.95
CA ALA A 45 0.30 -4.05 -9.66
C ALA A 45 1.19 -4.94 -8.78
N ASP A 46 1.81 -4.37 -7.75
CA ASP A 46 2.66 -5.08 -6.80
C ASP A 46 2.67 -4.39 -5.42
N MET A 47 3.25 -5.06 -4.43
CA MET A 47 3.34 -4.63 -3.04
C MET A 47 4.79 -4.26 -2.65
N PRO A 48 5.03 -3.15 -1.94
CA PRO A 48 6.32 -2.93 -1.29
C PRO A 48 6.59 -4.01 -0.24
N SER A 49 7.87 -4.35 -0.08
CA SER A 49 8.32 -5.11 1.09
C SER A 49 8.04 -4.35 2.38
N GLY A 50 8.00 -5.06 3.52
CA GLY A 50 7.75 -4.43 4.82
C GLY A 50 8.67 -3.24 5.11
N THR A 51 9.96 -3.35 4.79
CA THR A 51 10.92 -2.25 4.93
C THR A 51 10.57 -1.04 4.06
N ASN A 52 10.21 -1.27 2.80
CA ASN A 52 9.85 -0.16 1.89
C ASN A 52 8.50 0.46 2.26
N LEU A 53 7.57 -0.32 2.78
CA LEU A 53 6.30 0.19 3.31
C LEU A 53 6.53 1.13 4.50
N ILE A 54 7.44 0.78 5.42
CA ILE A 54 7.82 1.65 6.54
C ILE A 54 8.49 2.93 6.02
N LYS A 55 9.43 2.82 5.07
CA LYS A 55 10.06 4.00 4.44
C LYS A 55 9.04 4.93 3.79
N LEU A 56 8.06 4.39 3.07
CA LEU A 56 6.99 5.18 2.46
C LEU A 56 6.17 5.93 3.53
N GLY A 57 5.87 5.29 4.66
CA GLY A 57 5.21 5.96 5.78
C GLY A 57 6.01 7.15 6.32
N ILE A 58 7.33 6.97 6.48
CA ILE A 58 8.24 8.05 6.91
C ILE A 58 8.29 9.18 5.87
N ILE A 59 8.53 8.86 4.59
CA ILE A 59 8.66 9.84 3.50
C ILE A 59 7.37 10.65 3.33
N TYR A 60 6.22 10.00 3.42
CA TYR A 60 4.93 10.65 3.24
C TYR A 60 4.31 11.18 4.54
N ASN A 61 5.02 11.07 5.66
CA ASN A 61 4.57 11.48 6.99
C ASN A 61 3.18 10.92 7.35
N THR A 62 3.01 9.60 7.20
CA THR A 62 1.77 8.90 7.49
C THR A 62 2.02 7.46 7.93
N TYR A 63 0.99 6.77 8.41
CA TYR A 63 1.10 5.37 8.81
C TYR A 63 0.92 4.42 7.62
N PRO A 64 1.59 3.24 7.60
CA PRO A 64 1.42 2.23 6.56
C PRO A 64 -0.02 1.85 6.23
N ASN A 65 -0.89 1.80 7.24
CA ASN A 65 -2.32 1.48 7.05
C ASN A 65 -3.08 2.59 6.32
N GLU A 66 -2.65 3.85 6.39
CA GLU A 66 -3.27 4.94 5.62
C GLU A 66 -2.90 4.85 4.14
N LEU A 67 -1.68 4.39 3.83
CA LEU A 67 -1.23 4.15 2.46
C LEU A 67 -2.00 3.03 1.76
N TYR A 68 -2.58 2.10 2.54
CA TYR A 68 -3.33 0.94 2.07
C TYR A 68 -4.68 0.83 2.77
N PHE A 69 -5.35 1.96 2.98
CA PHE A 69 -6.54 2.06 3.84
C PHE A 69 -7.64 1.06 3.47
N GLU A 70 -8.06 1.02 2.21
CA GLU A 70 -9.11 0.11 1.74
C GLU A 70 -8.72 -1.36 1.95
N TYR A 71 -7.47 -1.69 1.62
CA TYR A 71 -6.93 -3.04 1.79
C TYR A 71 -6.87 -3.43 3.27
N TYR A 72 -6.36 -2.54 4.14
CA TYR A 72 -6.33 -2.72 5.58
C TYR A 72 -7.74 -2.95 6.15
N GLN A 73 -8.72 -2.15 5.75
CA GLN A 73 -10.10 -2.29 6.22
C GLN A 73 -10.73 -3.62 5.77
N SER A 74 -10.46 -4.07 4.54
CA SER A 74 -10.93 -5.37 4.06
C SER A 74 -10.33 -6.53 4.86
N LEU A 75 -9.02 -6.48 5.14
CA LEU A 75 -8.32 -7.50 5.92
C LEU A 75 -8.83 -7.51 7.36
N LYS A 76 -9.00 -6.34 7.97
CA LYS A 76 -9.55 -6.20 9.32
C LYS A 76 -10.95 -6.81 9.44
N LYS A 77 -11.82 -6.55 8.46
CA LYS A 77 -13.17 -7.16 8.41
C LYS A 77 -13.10 -8.68 8.27
N ALA A 78 -12.24 -9.18 7.37
CA ALA A 78 -12.09 -10.62 7.13
C ALA A 78 -11.52 -11.36 8.35
N LEU A 79 -10.56 -10.76 9.05
CA LEU A 79 -9.99 -11.32 10.28
C LEU A 79 -11.02 -11.35 11.41
N LYS A 80 -11.77 -10.26 11.61
CA LYS A 80 -12.84 -10.22 12.62
C LYS A 80 -13.91 -11.30 12.37
N ALA A 81 -14.33 -11.47 11.12
CA ALA A 81 -15.30 -12.51 10.78
C ALA A 81 -14.75 -13.92 11.06
N LYS A 82 -13.44 -14.16 10.90
CA LYS A 82 -12.81 -15.44 11.25
C LYS A 82 -12.73 -15.65 12.75
N GLU A 83 -12.42 -14.59 13.52
CA GLU A 83 -12.44 -14.64 14.99
C GLU A 83 -13.84 -15.01 15.50
N ASP A 84 -14.89 -14.32 15.01
CA ASP A 84 -16.28 -14.57 15.37
C ASP A 84 -16.72 -16.01 15.04
N LEU A 85 -16.29 -16.56 13.90
CA LEU A 85 -16.54 -17.96 13.51
C LEU A 85 -15.74 -18.98 14.33
N SER A 86 -14.55 -18.62 14.80
CA SER A 86 -13.73 -19.48 15.66
C SER A 86 -14.14 -19.42 17.15
N GLY A 87 -14.92 -18.40 17.52
CA GLY A 87 -15.41 -18.16 18.88
C GLY A 87 -16.49 -19.13 19.38
N GLU A 88 -16.90 -20.13 18.57
CA GLU A 88 -17.74 -21.25 19.03
C GLU A 88 -16.94 -22.42 19.63
N ILE A 89 -15.61 -22.28 19.78
CA ILE A 89 -14.77 -23.28 20.47
C ILE A 89 -14.09 -22.65 21.69
N LEU A 90 -14.88 -22.26 22.69
CA LEU A 90 -14.50 -22.27 24.11
C LEU A 90 -15.72 -22.57 24.98
#